data_AF-A0A2E2AEZ9-F1
#
_entry.id   AF-A0A2E2AEZ9-F1
#
_cell.length_a   1.000
_cell.length_b   1.000
_cell.length_c   1.000
_cell.angle_alpha   90.00
_cell.angle_beta   90.00
_cell.angle_gamma   90.00
#
_symmetry.space_group_name_H-M   'P 1'
#
loop_
_entity.id
_entity.type
_entity.pdbx_description
1 polymer ?
#
loop_
_entity_poly.entity_id
_entity_poly.type
_entity_poly.pdbx_seq_one_letter_code
_entity_poly.pdbx_strand_id
1 'polypeptide(L)'
;MDYKTIHIVDPIRSERIQMAKFLSEEIFTVMTFVSPSDCFKKSELISCDLMVFVPRKEKNEIKHLMNIKKKYRATPVIFLLTDDLPDINLAEITANGFPNVYKASNNEKVREIMLGLLAEEGLPPRTEVPHPVPISKEVQSALSPRPE
;
A
#
# COMPACT_ATOMS: atom_id res chain seq x y z
N MET A 1 10.52 2.39 -19.48
CA MET A 1 9.35 2.19 -18.60
C MET A 1 9.90 2.40 -17.20
N ASP A 2 9.60 3.54 -16.59
CA ASP A 2 10.08 3.84 -15.23
C ASP A 2 9.18 3.09 -14.26
N TYR A 3 9.62 1.92 -13.81
CA TYR A 3 8.89 1.13 -12.83
C TYR A 3 8.85 1.90 -11.50
N LYS A 4 7.65 2.19 -10.99
CA LYS A 4 7.50 2.75 -9.64
C LYS A 4 7.85 1.68 -8.61
N THR A 5 8.59 2.09 -7.60
CA THR A 5 9.10 1.20 -6.55
C THR A 5 8.49 1.53 -5.20
N ILE A 6 7.94 0.50 -4.56
CA ILE A 6 7.25 0.57 -3.28
C ILE A 6 8.10 -0.13 -2.23
N HIS A 7 8.36 0.56 -1.12
CA HIS A 7 9.06 0.01 0.04
C HIS A 7 8.07 -0.35 1.14
N ILE A 8 7.94 -1.63 1.47
CA ILE A 8 7.15 -2.10 2.61
C ILE A 8 8.06 -2.26 3.82
N VAL A 9 7.71 -1.63 4.92
CA VAL A 9 8.50 -1.61 6.16
C VAL A 9 7.66 -2.17 7.29
N ASP A 10 7.92 -3.43 7.64
CA ASP A 10 7.24 -4.13 8.72
C ASP A 10 8.25 -5.10 9.35
N PRO A 11 8.45 -5.12 10.68
CA PRO A 11 9.35 -6.09 11.29
C PRO A 11 8.84 -7.55 11.20
N ILE A 12 7.53 -7.77 11.03
CA ILE A 12 6.91 -9.10 10.99
C ILE A 12 7.03 -9.70 9.58
N ARG A 13 7.85 -10.75 9.45
CA ARG A 13 8.17 -11.37 8.15
C ARG A 13 6.93 -11.90 7.41
N SER A 14 6.04 -12.60 8.11
CA SER A 14 4.85 -13.23 7.49
C SER A 14 3.93 -12.18 6.88
N GLU A 15 3.59 -11.14 7.65
CA GLU A 15 2.71 -10.05 7.23
C GLU A 15 3.33 -9.22 6.10
N ARG A 16 4.63 -8.93 6.21
CA ARG A 16 5.36 -8.22 5.16
C ARG A 16 5.34 -8.97 3.82
N ILE A 17 5.53 -10.29 3.83
CA ILE A 17 5.48 -11.12 2.61
C ILE A 17 4.06 -11.18 2.05
N GLN A 18 3.04 -11.27 2.90
CA GLN A 18 1.64 -11.26 2.45
C GLN A 18 1.28 -9.93 1.76
N MET A 19 1.65 -8.79 2.36
CA MET A 19 1.45 -7.49 1.74
C MET A 19 2.23 -7.37 0.42
N ALA A 20 3.48 -7.83 0.39
CA ALA A 20 4.27 -7.77 -0.83
C ALA A 20 3.62 -8.55 -1.96
N LYS A 21 3.16 -9.78 -1.70
CA LYS A 21 2.42 -10.57 -2.70
C LYS A 21 1.17 -9.87 -3.18
N PHE A 22 0.39 -9.31 -2.26
CA PHE A 22 -0.85 -8.61 -2.55
C PHE A 22 -0.63 -7.37 -3.45
N LEU A 23 0.45 -6.61 -3.22
CA LEU A 23 0.76 -5.42 -4.03
C LEU A 23 1.55 -5.77 -5.30
N SER A 24 2.21 -6.93 -5.36
CA SER A 24 2.99 -7.42 -6.51
C SER A 24 2.14 -7.98 -7.64
N GLU A 25 0.82 -8.13 -7.47
CA GLU A 25 -0.11 -8.43 -8.57
C GLU A 25 -0.21 -7.28 -9.59
N GLU A 26 0.39 -6.12 -9.28
CA GLU A 26 0.37 -4.91 -10.08
C GLU A 26 1.70 -4.67 -10.83
N ILE A 27 1.74 -3.67 -11.70
CA ILE A 27 2.92 -3.22 -12.48
C ILE A 27 4.04 -2.55 -11.66
N PHE A 28 4.08 -2.77 -10.34
CA PHE A 28 5.00 -2.11 -9.42
C PHE A 28 6.13 -3.02 -8.93
N THR A 29 7.30 -2.43 -8.71
CA THR A 29 8.40 -3.13 -8.02
C THR A 29 8.19 -3.01 -6.52
N VAL A 30 8.05 -4.14 -5.83
CA VAL A 30 7.87 -4.17 -4.38
C VAL A 30 9.15 -4.64 -3.69
N MET A 31 9.67 -3.83 -2.78
CA MET A 31 10.79 -4.17 -1.91
C MET A 31 10.34 -4.21 -0.46
N THR A 32 10.93 -5.10 0.33
CA THR A 32 10.52 -5.29 1.72
C THR A 32 11.70 -5.09 2.68
N PHE A 33 11.45 -4.42 3.79
CA PHE A 33 12.44 -4.03 4.78
C PHE A 33 11.94 -4.31 6.19
N VAL A 34 12.88 -4.60 7.09
CA VAL A 34 12.59 -4.82 8.51
C VAL A 34 12.52 -3.49 9.25
N SER A 35 13.34 -2.49 8.88
CA SER A 35 13.38 -1.18 9.53
C SER A 35 13.41 -0.02 8.53
N PRO A 36 12.90 1.18 8.89
CA PRO A 36 13.02 2.38 8.05
C PRO A 36 14.46 2.75 7.73
N SER A 37 15.38 2.43 8.63
CA SER A 37 16.80 2.72 8.45
C SER A 37 17.41 1.92 7.29
N ASP A 38 16.88 0.72 7.02
CA ASP A 38 17.39 -0.16 5.97
C ASP A 38 16.86 0.22 4.59
N CYS A 39 15.68 0.87 4.52
CA CYS A 39 15.10 1.37 3.27
C CYS A 39 16.01 2.33 2.50
N PHE A 40 16.89 3.02 3.22
CA PHE A 40 17.70 4.11 2.69
C PHE A 40 19.21 3.85 2.80
N LYS A 41 19.61 2.66 3.26
CA LYS A 41 21.00 2.23 3.27
C LYS A 41 21.38 1.74 1.87
N LYS A 42 22.46 2.29 1.33
CA LYS A 42 23.23 1.83 0.14
C LYS A 42 22.70 2.01 -1.29
N SER A 43 21.46 2.44 -1.56
CA SER A 43 21.01 2.50 -2.96
C SER A 43 20.79 3.93 -3.45
N GLU A 44 21.78 4.50 -4.15
CA GLU A 44 21.52 5.51 -5.18
C GLU A 44 20.90 4.88 -6.44
N LEU A 45 20.77 3.54 -6.47
CA LEU A 45 20.36 2.76 -7.65
C LEU A 45 18.87 2.42 -7.69
N ILE A 46 18.14 2.52 -6.57
CA ILE A 46 16.72 2.15 -6.50
C ILE A 46 15.97 3.29 -5.81
N SER A 47 15.09 3.95 -6.56
CA SER A 47 14.21 5.00 -6.05
C SER A 47 13.15 4.40 -5.13
N CYS A 48 12.66 5.20 -4.18
CA CYS A 48 11.49 4.88 -3.39
C CYS A 48 10.40 5.89 -3.75
N ASP A 49 9.43 5.44 -4.54
CA ASP A 49 8.30 6.26 -4.98
C ASP A 49 7.18 6.31 -3.94
N LEU A 50 7.07 5.26 -3.12
CA LEU A 50 6.09 5.14 -2.04
C LEU A 50 6.64 4.26 -0.91
N MET A 51 6.38 4.64 0.34
CA MET A 51 6.64 3.81 1.51
C MET A 51 5.32 3.37 2.16
N VAL A 52 5.18 2.06 2.39
CA VAL A 52 4.16 1.51 3.30
C VAL A 52 4.85 1.19 4.61
N PHE A 53 4.53 1.94 5.66
CA PHE A 53 5.12 1.77 6.99
C PHE A 53 4.10 1.17 7.95
N VAL A 54 4.46 0.05 8.57
CA VAL A 54 3.64 -0.64 9.58
C VAL A 54 4.25 -0.35 10.96
N PRO A 55 3.71 0.62 11.71
CA PRO A 55 4.20 0.92 13.04
C PRO A 55 3.89 -0.24 13.99
N ARG A 56 4.92 -0.71 14.70
CA ARG A 56 4.78 -1.75 15.74
C ARG A 56 5.39 -1.25 17.02
N LYS A 57 4.69 -1.46 18.13
CA LYS A 57 5.23 -1.19 19.46
C LYS A 57 6.57 -1.93 19.63
N GLU A 58 7.58 -1.28 20.20
CA GLU A 58 8.90 -1.82 20.55
C GLU A 58 9.85 -2.21 19.38
N LYS A 59 9.36 -2.42 18.16
CA LYS A 59 10.19 -2.87 17.01
C LYS A 59 10.45 -1.80 15.96
N ASN A 60 9.39 -1.13 15.51
CA ASN A 60 9.45 -0.07 14.49
C ASN A 60 8.56 1.08 14.94
N GLU A 61 9.01 1.79 15.97
CA GLU A 61 8.34 2.98 16.45
C GLU A 61 8.43 4.11 15.42
N ILE A 62 7.41 4.97 15.44
CA ILE A 62 7.32 6.19 14.63
C ILE A 62 8.56 7.08 14.80
N LYS A 63 9.18 7.08 15.99
CA LYS A 63 10.42 7.82 16.26
C LYS A 63 11.56 7.43 15.31
N HIS A 64 11.67 6.15 14.96
CA HIS A 64 12.68 5.70 14.00
C HIS A 64 12.43 6.24 12.59
N LEU A 65 11.15 6.35 12.20
CA LEU A 65 10.76 7.01 10.97
C LEU A 65 11.10 8.51 11.01
N MET A 66 10.82 9.20 12.11
CA MET A 66 11.13 10.64 12.27
C MET A 66 12.64 10.95 12.15
N ASN A 67 13.49 9.98 12.45
CA ASN A 67 14.95 10.13 12.40
C ASN A 67 15.56 9.96 11.00
N ILE A 68 14.78 9.65 9.96
CA ILE A 68 15.33 9.52 8.60
C ILE A 68 15.81 10.87 8.04
N LYS A 69 16.75 10.82 7.10
CA LYS A 69 17.30 12.01 6.43
C LYS A 69 16.19 12.79 5.72
N LYS A 70 16.25 14.13 5.79
CA LYS A 70 15.25 15.04 5.21
C LYS A 70 14.93 14.75 3.73
N LYS A 71 15.94 14.40 2.93
CA LYS A 71 15.77 14.09 1.50
C LYS A 71 14.78 12.96 1.20
N TYR A 72 14.58 12.04 2.15
CA TYR A 72 13.64 10.92 2.00
C TYR A 72 12.25 11.22 2.55
N ARG A 73 12.06 12.34 3.25
CA ARG A 73 10.75 12.69 3.84
C ARG A 73 9.75 13.18 2.80
N ALA A 74 10.21 13.59 1.61
CA ALA A 74 9.36 13.96 0.49
C ALA A 74 8.60 12.77 -0.11
N THR A 75 9.13 11.55 0.07
CA THR A 75 8.46 10.32 -0.37
C THR A 75 7.13 10.14 0.37
N PRO A 76 6.02 9.89 -0.35
CA PRO A 76 4.74 9.58 0.28
C PRO A 76 4.82 8.37 1.21
N VAL A 77 4.17 8.48 2.38
CA VAL A 77 4.13 7.42 3.39
C VAL A 77 2.70 7.02 3.70
N ILE A 78 2.38 5.75 3.55
CA ILE A 78 1.12 5.14 4.00
C ILE A 78 1.38 4.42 5.31
N PHE A 79 0.72 4.84 6.38
CA PHE A 79 0.70 4.15 7.67
C PHE A 79 -0.38 3.08 7.66
N LEU A 80 0.02 1.81 7.64
CA LEU A 80 -0.90 0.70 7.85
C LEU A 80 -1.09 0.49 9.35
N LEU A 81 -2.26 0.88 9.85
CA LEU A 81 -2.63 0.75 11.26
C LEU A 81 -2.92 -0.71 11.58
N THR A 82 -2.56 -1.11 12.79
CA THR A 82 -2.74 -2.47 13.32
C THR A 82 -3.44 -2.39 14.66
N ASP A 83 -3.96 -3.49 15.18
CA ASP A 83 -4.64 -3.50 16.49
C ASP A 83 -3.74 -2.98 17.63
N ASP A 84 -2.42 -3.19 17.51
CA ASP A 84 -1.41 -2.67 18.45
C ASP A 84 -1.27 -1.13 18.43
N LEU A 85 -1.57 -0.51 17.28
CA LEU A 85 -1.51 0.94 17.09
C LEU A 85 -2.67 1.38 16.18
N PRO A 86 -3.88 1.50 16.76
CA PRO A 86 -5.11 1.72 15.99
C PRO A 86 -5.22 3.15 15.45
N ASP A 87 -4.38 4.08 15.93
CA ASP A 87 -4.38 5.45 15.43
C ASP A 87 -2.99 6.10 15.48
N ILE A 88 -2.78 7.08 14.61
CA ILE A 88 -1.57 7.89 14.51
C ILE A 88 -1.91 9.36 14.26
N ASN A 89 -1.21 10.28 14.92
CA ASN A 89 -1.40 11.71 14.69
C ASN A 89 -0.62 12.17 13.45
N LEU A 90 -1.29 12.25 12.29
CA LEU A 90 -0.65 12.72 11.06
C LEU A 90 -0.16 14.17 11.14
N ALA A 91 -0.81 15.03 11.93
CA ALA A 91 -0.37 16.42 12.06
C ALA A 91 1.03 16.51 12.67
N GLU A 92 1.34 15.63 13.62
CA GLU A 92 2.69 15.52 14.20
C GLU A 92 3.71 15.02 13.17
N ILE A 93 3.33 14.05 12.34
CA ILE A 93 4.21 13.53 11.27
C ILE A 93 4.47 14.60 10.21
N THR A 94 3.45 15.35 9.81
CA THR A 94 3.58 16.45 8.85
C THR A 94 4.39 17.60 9.42
N ALA A 95 4.20 17.96 10.69
CA ALA A 95 5.04 18.95 11.38
C ALA A 95 6.52 18.54 11.43
N ASN A 96 6.80 17.23 11.44
CA ASN A 96 8.15 16.66 11.33
C ASN A 96 8.72 16.65 9.89
N GLY A 97 8.02 17.24 8.92
CA GLY A 97 8.52 17.45 7.56
C GLY A 97 8.20 16.32 6.58
N PHE A 98 7.16 15.54 6.83
CA PHE A 98 6.58 14.58 5.88
C PHE A 98 5.30 15.16 5.26
N PRO A 99 5.37 15.76 4.06
CA PRO A 99 4.24 16.47 3.47
C PRO A 99 3.10 15.53 3.03
N ASN A 100 3.42 14.29 2.64
CA ASN A 100 2.49 13.36 2.01
C ASN A 100 2.32 12.11 2.89
N VAL A 101 1.36 12.13 3.79
CA VAL A 101 1.11 11.04 4.74
C VAL A 101 -0.34 10.59 4.73
N TYR A 102 -0.55 9.28 4.76
CA TYR A 102 -1.88 8.67 4.65
C TYR A 102 -2.07 7.59 5.71
N LYS A 103 -3.32 7.32 6.08
CA LYS A 103 -3.69 6.18 6.94
C LYS A 103 -4.38 5.11 6.11
N ALA A 104 -4.07 3.86 6.41
CA ALA A 104 -4.79 2.70 5.93
C ALA A 104 -5.11 1.79 7.11
N SER A 105 -6.34 1.27 7.16
CA SER A 105 -6.78 0.30 8.17
C SER A 105 -6.61 -1.15 7.73
N ASN A 106 -6.34 -1.39 6.45
CA ASN A 106 -6.19 -2.71 5.85
C ASN A 106 -5.44 -2.64 4.51
N ASN A 107 -5.12 -3.81 3.96
CA ASN A 107 -4.36 -3.94 2.71
C ASN A 107 -5.09 -3.34 1.50
N GLU A 108 -6.42 -3.48 1.41
CA GLU A 108 -7.21 -2.89 0.32
C GLU A 108 -7.09 -1.37 0.30
N LYS A 109 -7.14 -0.73 1.48
CA LYS A 109 -6.97 0.72 1.57
C LYS A 109 -5.54 1.15 1.21
N VAL A 110 -4.53 0.34 1.54
CA VAL A 110 -3.16 0.57 1.07
C VAL A 110 -3.11 0.55 -0.46
N ARG A 111 -3.73 -0.45 -1.10
CA ARG A 111 -3.79 -0.58 -2.56
C ARG A 111 -4.52 0.59 -3.22
N GLU A 112 -5.67 1.00 -2.68
CA GLU A 112 -6.43 2.15 -3.17
C GLU A 112 -5.58 3.43 -3.18
N ILE A 113 -4.93 3.75 -2.04
CA ILE A 113 -4.09 4.95 -1.91
C ILE A 113 -2.86 4.84 -2.82
N MET A 114 -2.20 3.67 -2.84
CA MET A 114 -1.05 3.41 -3.69
C MET A 114 -1.38 3.66 -5.17
N LEU A 115 -2.49 3.12 -5.66
CA LEU A 115 -2.91 3.31 -7.05
C LEU A 115 -3.25 4.78 -7.33
N GLY A 116 -3.93 5.45 -6.41
CA GLY A 116 -4.22 6.89 -6.54
C GLY A 116 -2.96 7.78 -6.57
N LEU A 117 -1.86 7.33 -5.97
CA LEU A 117 -0.59 8.06 -5.94
C LEU A 117 0.34 7.72 -7.11
N LEU A 118 0.34 6.46 -7.56
CA LEU A 118 1.37 5.94 -8.46
C LEU A 118 0.85 5.60 -9.86
N ALA A 119 -0.46 5.45 -10.07
CA ALA A 119 -0.99 5.21 -11.40
C ALA A 119 -0.92 6.49 -12.25
N GLU A 120 -0.16 6.45 -13.35
CA GLU A 120 -0.27 7.46 -14.41
C GLU A 120 -1.62 7.27 -15.09
N GLU A 121 -2.57 8.18 -14.82
CA GLU A 121 -3.93 8.25 -15.39
C GLU A 121 -4.61 6.91 -15.70
N GLY A 122 -5.37 6.42 -14.71
CA GLY A 122 -6.35 5.36 -14.91
C GLY A 122 -5.82 4.00 -14.48
N LEU A 123 -6.54 3.40 -13.53
CA LEU A 123 -6.36 2.00 -13.14
C LEU A 123 -6.35 1.14 -14.42
N PRO A 124 -5.34 0.26 -14.63
CA PRO A 124 -5.48 -0.76 -15.64
C PRO A 124 -6.75 -1.56 -15.31
N PRO A 125 -7.66 -1.77 -16.29
CA PRO A 125 -8.90 -2.50 -16.03
C PRO A 125 -8.56 -3.87 -15.45
N ARG A 126 -9.25 -4.27 -14.36
CA ARG A 126 -9.15 -5.60 -13.77
C ARG A 126 -9.24 -6.64 -14.89
N THR A 127 -8.14 -7.35 -15.13
CA THR A 127 -8.07 -8.44 -16.11
C THR A 127 -8.70 -9.74 -15.59
N GLU A 128 -9.07 -9.78 -14.32
CA GLU A 128 -9.92 -10.84 -13.78
C GLU A 128 -11.33 -10.66 -14.31
N VAL A 129 -11.61 -11.35 -15.42
CA VAL A 129 -12.99 -11.70 -15.79
C VAL A 129 -13.58 -12.39 -14.55
N PRO A 130 -14.68 -11.87 -13.96
CA PRO A 130 -15.37 -12.57 -12.90
C PRO A 130 -15.57 -14.01 -13.34
N HIS A 131 -15.18 -14.99 -12.52
CA HIS A 131 -15.52 -16.38 -12.79
C HIS A 131 -17.01 -16.41 -13.12
N PRO A 132 -17.43 -16.97 -14.27
CA PRO A 132 -18.84 -16.97 -14.64
C PRO A 132 -19.60 -17.68 -13.53
N VAL A 133 -20.31 -16.89 -12.71
CA VAL A 133 -21.21 -17.43 -11.70
C VAL A 133 -22.30 -18.12 -12.50
N PRO A 134 -22.56 -19.42 -12.29
CA PRO A 134 -23.68 -20.08 -12.94
C PRO A 134 -24.95 -19.32 -12.53
N ILE A 135 -25.53 -18.59 -13.48
CA ILE A 135 -26.79 -17.90 -13.27
C ILE A 135 -27.83 -19.00 -13.03
N SER A 136 -28.45 -19.02 -11.84
CA SER A 136 -29.50 -19.98 -11.53
C SER A 136 -30.67 -19.83 -12.51
N LYS A 137 -31.36 -20.93 -12.82
CA LYS A 137 -32.50 -20.93 -13.76
C LYS A 137 -33.59 -19.90 -13.37
N GLU A 138 -33.70 -19.60 -12.09
CA GLU A 138 -34.59 -18.58 -11.54
C GLU A 138 -34.25 -17.18 -12.06
N VAL A 139 -32.97 -16.81 -12.04
CA VAL A 139 -32.51 -15.50 -12.54
C VAL A 139 -32.61 -15.42 -14.07
N GLN A 140 -32.41 -16.52 -14.79
CA GLN A 140 -32.66 -16.57 -16.24
C GLN A 140 -34.14 -16.35 -16.57
N SER A 141 -35.06 -16.92 -15.79
CA SER A 141 -36.50 -16.78 -16.02
C SER A 141 -37.01 -15.35 -15.76
N ALA A 142 -36.36 -14.61 -14.85
CA ALA A 142 -36.69 -13.23 -14.53
C ALA A 142 -36.19 -12.21 -15.57
N LEU A 143 -35.20 -12.61 -16.40
CA LEU A 143 -34.61 -11.78 -17.45
C LEU A 143 -35.29 -11.98 -18.82
N SER A 144 -36.15 -12.99 -18.95
CA SER A 144 -36.95 -13.20 -20.15
C SER A 144 -38.00 -12.09 -20.30
N PRO A 145 -38.11 -11.41 -21.45
CA PRO A 145 -39.15 -10.41 -21.66
C PRO A 145 -40.52 -11.08 -21.54
N ARG A 146 -41.43 -10.46 -20.77
CA ARG A 146 -42.81 -10.93 -20.66
C ARG A 146 -43.47 -10.82 -22.04
N PRO A 147 -44.15 -11.88 -22.52
CA PRO A 147 -44.93 -11.79 -23.74
C PRO A 147 -46.11 -10.84 -23.54
N GLU A 148 -46.45 -10.08 -24.60
CA GLU A 148 -47.59 -9.16 -24.67
C GLU A 148 -48.95 -9.87 -24.51
#